data_AF-A0A7Y3M6G8-F1
#
_entry.id   AF-A0A7Y3M6G8-F1
#
_cell.length_a   1.000
_cell.length_b   1.000
_cell.length_c   1.000
_cell.angle_alpha   90.00
_cell.angle_beta   90.00
_cell.angle_gamma   90.00
#
_symmetry.space_group_name_H-M   'P 1'
#
loop_
_entity.id
_entity.type
_entity.pdbx_description
1 polymer ?
#
loop_
_entity_poly.entity_id
_entity_poly.type
_entity_poly.pdbx_seq_one_letter_code
_entity_poly.pdbx_strand_id
1 'polypeptide(L)'
;EYICDDGYSIADIACWGWVAIHDMHRQDLADFPEVARWHETMQARPGVQRGFEIGREEFERIRKEGISEEQRKVLFGQKRAAS
;
A
#
# COMPACT_ATOMS: atom_id res chain seq x y z
N GLU A 1 -0.66 -17.58 10.31
CA GLU A 1 -1.60 -17.12 9.25
C GLU A 1 -1.49 -15.61 9.08
N TYR A 2 -1.69 -14.85 10.17
CA TYR A 2 -1.56 -13.39 10.28
C TYR A 2 -0.27 -12.95 10.99
N ILE A 3 -0.03 -11.64 11.12
CA ILE A 3 1.16 -11.10 11.80
C ILE A 3 1.17 -11.45 13.30
N CYS A 4 0.00 -11.40 13.94
CA CYS A 4 -0.19 -11.77 15.34
C CYS A 4 -0.90 -13.13 15.38
N ASP A 5 -0.34 -14.11 16.12
CA ASP A 5 -0.82 -15.51 16.14
C ASP A 5 -2.27 -15.67 16.64
N ASP A 6 -2.79 -14.67 17.33
CA ASP A 6 -4.16 -14.50 17.80
C ASP A 6 -5.17 -14.18 16.69
N GLY A 7 -4.71 -14.04 15.44
CA GLY A 7 -5.54 -13.94 14.24
C GLY A 7 -5.42 -12.60 13.53
N TYR A 8 -6.37 -12.32 12.64
CA TYR A 8 -6.41 -11.06 11.88
C TYR A 8 -6.59 -9.87 12.82
N SER A 9 -5.71 -8.87 12.70
CA SER A 9 -5.67 -7.73 13.61
C SER A 9 -5.36 -6.40 12.90
N ILE A 10 -5.29 -5.33 13.69
CA ILE A 10 -4.86 -4.00 13.20
C ILE A 10 -3.44 -4.03 12.64
N ALA A 11 -2.58 -4.96 13.09
CA ALA A 11 -1.23 -5.10 12.55
C ALA A 11 -1.28 -5.46 11.06
N ASP A 12 -2.14 -6.41 10.66
CA ASP A 12 -2.28 -6.81 9.26
C ASP A 12 -2.80 -5.65 8.40
N ILE A 13 -3.77 -4.89 8.91
CA ILE A 13 -4.35 -3.72 8.21
C ILE A 13 -3.29 -2.64 7.99
N ALA A 14 -2.53 -2.32 9.04
CA ALA A 14 -1.52 -1.27 9.01
C ALA A 14 -0.33 -1.64 8.11
N CYS A 15 0.07 -2.91 8.08
CA CYS A 15 1.22 -3.38 7.30
C CYS A 15 0.87 -3.66 5.84
N TRP A 16 -0.35 -4.12 5.54
CA TRP A 16 -0.74 -4.58 4.20
C TRP A 16 -0.43 -3.56 3.10
N GLY A 17 -0.81 -2.29 3.30
CA GLY A 17 -0.63 -1.25 2.28
C GLY A 17 0.83 -1.00 1.89
N TRP A 18 1.77 -1.21 2.81
CA TRP A 18 3.20 -1.04 2.54
C TRP A 18 3.81 -2.23 1.83
N VAL A 19 3.40 -3.45 2.20
CA VAL A 19 3.94 -4.68 1.62
C VAL A 19 3.32 -4.98 0.26
N ALA A 20 2.06 -4.61 0.02
CA ALA A 20 1.40 -4.79 -1.28
C ALA A 20 2.09 -4.04 -2.44
N ILE A 21 2.94 -3.05 -2.13
CA ILE A 21 3.74 -2.30 -3.11
C ILE A 21 5.24 -2.62 -3.01
N HIS A 22 5.63 -3.80 -2.50
CA HIS A 22 7.02 -4.20 -2.29
C HIS A 22 7.90 -4.04 -3.54
N ASP A 23 7.35 -4.29 -4.74
CA ASP A 23 8.04 -4.09 -6.01
C ASP A 23 8.50 -2.63 -6.22
N MET A 24 7.70 -1.66 -5.78
CA MET A 24 8.05 -0.24 -5.86
C MET A 24 9.21 0.11 -4.91
N HIS A 25 9.37 -0.66 -3.83
CA HIS A 25 10.48 -0.56 -2.89
C HIS A 25 11.68 -1.43 -3.30
N ARG A 26 11.61 -2.10 -4.46
CA ARG A 26 12.63 -3.02 -4.98
C ARG A 26 12.95 -4.15 -3.99
N GLN A 27 11.92 -4.67 -3.32
CA GLN A 27 12.04 -5.82 -2.41
C GLN A 27 11.47 -7.06 -3.09
N ASP A 28 12.22 -8.16 -3.05
CA ASP A 28 11.74 -9.47 -3.47
C ASP A 28 11.19 -10.23 -2.26
N LEU A 29 9.90 -10.63 -2.32
CA LEU A 29 9.29 -11.39 -1.23
C LEU A 29 9.82 -12.83 -1.15
N ALA A 30 10.48 -13.35 -2.18
CA ALA A 30 11.14 -14.66 -2.14
C ALA A 30 12.22 -14.74 -1.06
N ASP A 31 12.85 -13.60 -0.71
CA ASP A 31 13.83 -13.51 0.38
C ASP A 31 13.20 -13.62 1.78
N PHE A 32 11.87 -13.49 1.88
CA PHE A 32 11.11 -13.41 3.13
C PHE A 32 9.92 -14.38 3.11
N PRO A 33 10.14 -15.71 3.26
CA PRO A 33 9.11 -16.72 3.05
C PRO A 33 7.87 -16.54 3.93
N GLU A 34 8.04 -16.12 5.19
CA GLU A 34 6.90 -15.86 6.09
C GLU A 34 6.10 -14.62 5.69
N VAL A 35 6.77 -13.61 5.14
CA VAL A 35 6.11 -12.41 4.61
C VAL A 35 5.37 -12.75 3.33
N ALA A 36 5.97 -13.55 2.44
CA ALA A 36 5.32 -14.03 1.22
C ALA A 36 4.04 -14.82 1.53
N ARG A 37 4.13 -15.80 2.46
CA ARG A 37 2.98 -16.57 2.94
C ARG A 37 1.88 -15.66 3.51
N TRP A 38 2.25 -14.69 4.35
CA TRP A 38 1.29 -13.74 4.91
C TRP A 38 0.68 -12.83 3.83
N HIS A 39 1.48 -12.37 2.87
CA HIS A 39 1.03 -11.53 1.76
C HIS A 39 -0.01 -12.26 0.90
N GLU A 40 0.23 -13.52 0.53
CA GLU A 40 -0.74 -14.36 -0.18
C GLU A 40 -2.05 -14.53 0.61
N THR A 41 -1.93 -14.78 1.93
CA THR A 41 -3.08 -14.88 2.83
C THR A 41 -3.93 -13.61 2.81
N MET A 42 -3.29 -12.45 2.87
CA MET A 42 -3.96 -11.16 2.85
C MET A 42 -4.56 -10.84 1.48
N GLN A 43 -3.85 -11.13 0.38
CA GLN A 43 -4.32 -10.92 -0.98
C GLN A 43 -5.58 -11.72 -1.31
N ALA A 44 -5.73 -12.92 -0.74
CA ALA A 44 -6.89 -13.78 -0.92
C ALA A 44 -8.17 -13.26 -0.25
N ARG A 45 -8.07 -12.27 0.66
CA ARG A 45 -9.23 -11.77 1.42
C ARG A 45 -10.16 -10.93 0.53
N PRO A 46 -11.47 -11.22 0.48
CA PRO A 46 -12.42 -10.44 -0.32
C PRO A 46 -12.48 -8.95 0.05
N GLY A 47 -12.27 -8.62 1.33
CA GLY A 47 -12.23 -7.23 1.80
C GLY A 47 -11.03 -6.45 1.26
N VAL A 48 -9.87 -7.10 1.14
CA VAL A 48 -8.64 -6.52 0.58
C VAL A 48 -8.83 -6.24 -0.91
N GLN A 49 -9.33 -7.22 -1.65
CA GLN A 49 -9.60 -7.09 -3.09
C GLN A 49 -10.59 -5.95 -3.38
N ARG A 50 -11.70 -5.87 -2.62
CA ARG A 50 -12.65 -4.76 -2.73
C ARG A 50 -12.02 -3.40 -2.42
N GLY A 51 -11.14 -3.34 -1.42
CA GLY A 51 -10.43 -2.11 -1.06
C GLY A 51 -9.54 -1.60 -2.18
N PHE A 52 -8.81 -2.50 -2.86
CA PHE A 52 -7.92 -2.16 -3.97
C PHE A 52 -8.67 -1.79 -5.26
N GLU A 53 -9.88 -2.29 -5.45
CA GLU A 53 -10.72 -1.88 -6.58
C GLU A 53 -11.14 -0.40 -6.46
N ILE A 54 -11.28 0.11 -5.23
CA ILE A 54 -11.65 1.51 -5.00
C ILE A 54 -10.50 2.41 -5.44
N GLY A 55 -10.78 3.28 -6.41
CA GLY A 55 -9.79 4.24 -6.92
C GLY A 55 -8.72 3.61 -7.81
N ARG A 56 -8.87 2.34 -8.24
CA ARG A 56 -7.92 1.65 -9.12
C ARG A 56 -7.61 2.42 -10.40
N GLU A 57 -8.64 2.96 -11.04
CA GLU A 57 -8.48 3.76 -12.27
C GLU A 57 -7.61 5.01 -12.03
N GLU A 58 -7.86 5.71 -10.93
CA GLU A 58 -7.10 6.91 -10.57
C GLU A 58 -5.65 6.57 -10.17
N PHE A 59 -5.45 5.46 -9.45
CA PHE A 59 -4.13 4.95 -9.12
C PHE A 59 -3.31 4.65 -10.38
N GLU A 60 -3.89 3.93 -11.34
CA GLU A 60 -3.23 3.60 -12.62
C GLU A 60 -2.93 4.86 -13.45
N ARG A 61 -3.86 5.82 -13.47
CA ARG A 61 -3.65 7.13 -14.11
C ARG A 61 -2.44 7.84 -13.50
N ILE A 62 -2.40 8.00 -12.17
CA ILE A 62 -1.29 8.66 -11.46
C ILE A 62 0.03 7.92 -11.69
N ARG A 63 0.02 6.57 -11.66
CA ARG A 63 1.22 5.77 -11.88
C ARG A 63 1.79 5.98 -13.29
N LYS A 64 0.94 6.07 -14.30
CA LYS A 64 1.33 6.23 -15.70
C LYS A 64 1.73 7.66 -16.06
N GLU A 65 0.95 8.63 -15.61
CA GLU A 65 1.04 10.02 -16.06
C GLU A 65 1.73 10.94 -15.04
N GLY A 66 1.90 10.46 -13.81
CA GLY A 66 2.34 11.28 -12.69
C GLY A 66 1.23 12.19 -12.15
N ILE A 67 1.58 12.95 -11.10
CA ILE A 67 0.74 14.05 -10.63
C ILE A 67 1.06 15.32 -11.43
N SER A 68 0.04 16.14 -11.72
CA SER A 68 0.24 17.41 -12.40
C SER A 68 1.05 18.40 -11.55
N GLU A 69 1.63 19.44 -12.17
CA GLU A 69 2.37 20.46 -11.40
C GLU A 69 1.48 21.18 -10.38
N GLU A 70 0.20 21.39 -10.69
CA GLU A 70 -0.78 21.95 -9.74
C GLU A 70 -1.02 20.99 -8.57
N GLN A 71 -1.21 19.70 -8.81
CA GLN A 71 -1.35 18.69 -7.75
C GLN A 71 -0.06 18.61 -6.89
N ARG A 72 1.10 18.67 -7.54
CA ARG A 72 2.42 18.67 -6.87
C ARG A 72 2.60 19.90 -5.98
N LYS A 73 2.16 21.07 -6.44
CA LYS A 73 2.16 22.31 -5.66
C LYS A 73 1.25 22.22 -4.43
N VAL A 74 0.09 21.58 -4.55
CA VAL A 74 -0.81 21.35 -3.41
C VAL A 74 -0.17 20.41 -2.36
N LEU A 75 0.45 19.32 -2.80
CA LEU A 75 1.04 18.30 -1.92
C LEU A 75 2.36 18.74 -1.26
N PHE A 76 3.22 19.44 -1.99
CA PHE A 76 4.61 19.73 -1.57
C PHE A 76 4.94 21.23 -1.48
N GLY A 77 4.05 22.12 -1.91
CA GLY A 77 4.25 23.57 -1.86
C GLY A 77 3.82 24.24 -0.56
N GLN A 78 3.40 23.45 0.45
CA GLN A 78 2.93 23.97 1.72
C GLN A 78 4.11 24.50 2.56
N LYS A 79 4.06 25.79 2.91
CA LYS A 79 5.02 26.41 3.84
C LYS A 79 4.42 26.36 5.24
N ARG A 80 5.20 25.95 6.24
CA ARG A 80 4.82 26.15 7.64
C ARG A 80 4.59 27.66 7.87
N ALA A 81 3.48 28.01 8.52
CA ALA A 81 3.37 29.34 9.11
C ALA A 81 4.51 29.48 10.13
N ALA A 82 5.29 30.56 10.03
CA ALA A 82 6.28 30.87 11.05
C ALA A 82 5.55 31.02 12.39
N SER A 83 5.96 30.22 13.37
CA SER A 83 5.56 30.39 14.77
C SER A 83 6.17 31.64 15.36
#